data_AF-A0A7Y9W145-F1
#
_entry.id   AF-A0A7Y9W145-F1
#
_cell.length_a   1.000
_cell.length_b   1.000
_cell.length_c   1.000
_cell.angle_alpha   90.00
_cell.angle_beta   90.00
_cell.angle_gamma   90.00
#
_symmetry.space_group_name_H-M   'P 1'
#
loop_
_entity.id
_entity.type
_entity.pdbx_description
1 polymer ?
#
loop_
_entity_poly.entity_id
_entity_poly.type
_entity_poly.pdbx_seq_one_letter_code
_entity_poly.pdbx_strand_id
1 'polypeptide(L)'
;MNDADDEILTQAAHWCMRLQDETCTPDERQAFQQWIQIDPRHAFEYAKMLEVWELSDQLPDERDKSKKRKATTLPCSFEEFQRNLAQRT
;
A
#
# COMPACT_ATOMS: atom_id res chain seq x y z
N MET A 1 -19.56 17.51 5.05
CA MET A 1 -18.82 16.24 5.20
C MET A 1 -18.14 15.99 3.88
N ASN A 2 -16.89 15.50 3.85
CA ASN A 2 -16.19 15.26 2.59
C ASN A 2 -16.35 13.79 2.22
N ASP A 3 -17.53 13.43 1.71
CA ASP A 3 -17.92 12.05 1.41
C ASP A 3 -16.93 11.37 0.44
N ALA A 4 -16.33 12.14 -0.46
CA ALA A 4 -15.30 11.66 -1.39
C ALA A 4 -14.01 11.18 -0.69
N ASP A 5 -13.57 11.85 0.38
CA ASP A 5 -12.39 11.39 1.12
C ASP A 5 -12.67 10.08 1.88
N ASP A 6 -13.89 9.90 2.37
CA ASP A 6 -14.32 8.67 3.05
C ASP A 6 -14.36 7.47 2.09
N GLU A 7 -14.82 7.70 0.86
CA GLU A 7 -14.76 6.70 -0.22
C GLU A 7 -13.32 6.32 -0.58
N ILE A 8 -12.43 7.31 -0.71
CA ILE A 8 -11.00 7.08 -1.01
C ILE A 8 -10.34 6.30 0.12
N LEU A 9 -10.62 6.67 1.38
CA LEU A 9 -10.10 5.99 2.57
C LEU A 9 -10.52 4.52 2.59
N THR A 10 -11.79 4.26 2.30
CA THR A 10 -12.35 2.90 2.25
C THR A 10 -11.69 2.07 1.14
N GLN A 11 -11.49 2.67 -0.04
CA GLN A 11 -10.80 2.03 -1.15
C GLN A 11 -9.32 1.77 -0.85
N ALA A 12 -8.62 2.71 -0.20
CA ALA A 12 -7.25 2.55 0.26
C ALA A 12 -7.11 1.37 1.22
N ALA A 13 -8.01 1.25 2.21
CA ALA A 13 -8.02 0.13 3.14
C ALA A 13 -8.25 -1.22 2.44
N HIS A 14 -9.18 -1.27 1.47
CA HIS A 14 -9.42 -2.46 0.67
C HIS A 14 -8.17 -2.88 -0.12
N TRP A 15 -7.48 -1.93 -0.76
CA TRP A 15 -6.23 -2.22 -1.48
C TRP A 15 -5.09 -2.62 -0.55
N CYS A 16 -4.99 -2.04 0.66
CA CYS A 16 -4.02 -2.47 1.66
C CYS A 16 -4.17 -3.95 2.03
N MET A 17 -5.39 -4.44 2.16
CA MET A 17 -5.65 -5.85 2.44
C MET A 17 -5.35 -6.73 1.22
N ARG A 18 -5.74 -6.28 0.01
CA ARG A 18 -5.59 -7.09 -1.21
C ARG A 18 -4.15 -7.20 -1.70
N LEU A 19 -3.37 -6.13 -1.59
CA LEU A 19 -1.96 -6.12 -2.00
C LEU A 19 -1.04 -6.84 -1.03
N GLN A 20 -1.45 -6.97 0.24
CA GLN A 20 -0.74 -7.79 1.23
C GLN A 20 -1.04 -9.28 1.10
N ASP A 21 -2.05 -9.66 0.31
CA ASP A 21 -2.39 -11.04 0.04
C ASP A 21 -1.45 -11.64 -1.04
N GLU A 22 -0.89 -12.81 -0.76
CA GLU A 22 0.04 -13.51 -1.66
C GLU A 22 -0.63 -14.01 -2.96
N THR A 23 -1.96 -14.07 -2.98
CA THR A 23 -2.75 -14.47 -4.16
C THR A 23 -3.07 -13.30 -5.08
N CYS A 24 -2.55 -12.10 -4.80
CA CYS A 24 -2.80 -10.90 -5.60
C CYS A 24 -2.40 -11.11 -7.07
N THR A 25 -3.42 -11.06 -7.95
CA THR A 25 -3.27 -11.30 -9.39
C THR A 25 -2.77 -10.06 -10.14
N PRO A 26 -2.17 -10.23 -11.33
CA PRO A 26 -1.75 -9.10 -12.16
C PRO A 26 -2.90 -8.15 -12.54
N ASP A 27 -4.12 -8.67 -12.74
CA ASP A 27 -5.31 -7.85 -13.00
C ASP A 27 -5.62 -6.90 -11.84
N GLU A 28 -5.49 -7.37 -10.60
CA GLU A 28 -5.75 -6.56 -9.41
C GLU A 28 -4.70 -5.48 -9.20
N ARG A 29 -3.44 -5.81 -9.51
CA ARG A 29 -2.36 -4.81 -9.54
C ARG A 29 -2.64 -3.73 -10.58
N GLN A 30 -3.16 -4.10 -11.74
CA GLN A 30 -3.54 -3.14 -12.79
C GLN A 30 -4.73 -2.28 -12.36
N ALA A 31 -5.75 -2.86 -11.73
CA ALA A 31 -6.89 -2.14 -11.20
C ALA A 31 -6.47 -1.13 -10.11
N PHE A 32 -5.53 -1.53 -9.24
CA PHE A 32 -4.93 -0.62 -8.27
C PHE A 32 -4.16 0.53 -8.95
N GLN A 33 -3.36 0.23 -9.98
CA GLN A 33 -2.65 1.25 -10.73
C GLN A 33 -3.61 2.26 -11.36
N GLN A 34 -4.69 1.78 -11.99
CA GLN A 34 -5.72 2.65 -12.53
C GLN A 34 -6.36 3.50 -11.43
N TRP A 35 -6.66 2.90 -10.28
CA TRP A 35 -7.21 3.63 -9.14
C TRP A 35 -6.31 4.79 -8.70
N ILE A 36 -5.00 4.55 -8.55
CA ILE A 36 -4.02 5.59 -8.17
C ILE A 36 -3.87 6.66 -9.27
N GLN A 37 -4.05 6.29 -10.54
CA GLN A 37 -3.94 7.22 -11.67
C GLN A 37 -5.16 8.14 -11.83
N ILE A 38 -6.32 7.78 -11.28
CA ILE A 38 -7.54 8.58 -11.37
C ILE A 38 -7.38 9.91 -10.63
N ASP A 39 -6.81 9.89 -9.41
CA ASP A 39 -6.61 11.10 -8.63
C ASP A 39 -5.36 10.99 -7.73
N PRO A 40 -4.50 12.02 -7.67
CA PRO A 40 -3.33 12.02 -6.79
C PRO A 40 -3.67 11.87 -5.29
N ARG A 41 -4.91 12.20 -4.87
CA ARG A 41 -5.37 11.99 -3.49
C ARG A 41 -5.44 10.51 -3.11
N HIS A 42 -5.73 9.62 -4.07
CA HIS A 42 -5.77 8.18 -3.84
C HIS A 42 -4.40 7.66 -3.40
N ALA A 43 -3.34 8.15 -4.04
CA ALA A 43 -1.96 7.85 -3.66
C ALA A 43 -1.65 8.31 -2.23
N PHE A 44 -2.11 9.51 -1.87
CA PHE A 44 -1.87 10.11 -0.56
C PHE A 44 -2.58 9.35 0.58
N GLU A 45 -3.87 9.01 0.41
CA GLU A 45 -4.59 8.24 1.43
C GLU A 45 -4.02 6.82 1.61
N TYR A 46 -3.67 6.17 0.51
CA TYR A 46 -3.03 4.88 0.56
C TYR A 46 -1.67 4.93 1.27
N ALA A 47 -0.87 5.97 1.03
CA ALA A 47 0.40 6.18 1.74
C ALA A 47 0.23 6.32 3.26
N LYS A 48 -0.78 7.08 3.70
CA LYS A 48 -1.06 7.22 5.14
C LYS A 48 -1.44 5.89 5.79
N MET A 49 -2.22 5.06 5.10
CA MET A 49 -2.56 3.72 5.59
C MET A 49 -1.32 2.82 5.67
N LEU A 50 -0.45 2.88 4.66
CA LEU A 50 0.81 2.15 4.67
C LEU A 50 1.73 2.58 5.82
N GLU A 51 1.87 3.88 6.09
CA GLU A 51 2.73 4.39 7.17
C GLU A 51 2.32 3.80 8.53
N VAL A 52 1.02 3.70 8.81
CA VAL A 52 0.50 3.06 10.04
C VAL A 52 0.86 1.57 10.10
N TRP A 53 0.79 0.87 8.97
CA TRP A 53 1.17 -0.54 8.88
C TRP A 53 2.69 -0.75 9.00
N GLU A 54 3.51 0.11 8.39
CA GLU A 54 4.97 0.07 8.48
C GLU A 54 5.48 0.38 9.90
N LEU A 55 4.87 1.33 10.59
CA LEU A 55 5.16 1.60 12.00
C LEU A 55 4.82 0.40 12.89
N SER A 56 3.80 -0.38 12.51
CA SER A 56 3.39 -1.58 13.25
C SER A 56 4.40 -2.72 13.10
N ASP A 57 5.06 -2.85 11.94
CA ASP A 57 6.12 -3.86 11.70
C ASP A 57 7.44 -3.50 12.42
N GLN A 58 7.72 -2.19 12.57
CA GLN A 58 8.93 -1.68 13.22
C GLN A 58 8.90 -1.73 14.75
N LEU A 59 7.79 -2.16 15.38
CA LEU A 59 7.76 -2.41 16.80
C LEU A 59 8.76 -3.52 17.12
N PRO A 60 9.81 -3.26 17.93
CA PRO A 60 10.75 -4.30 18.31
C PRO A 60 9.98 -5.37 19.08
N ASP A 61 9.84 -6.55 18.47
CA ASP A 61 9.42 -7.73 19.20
C ASP A 61 10.56 -8.04 20.17
N GLU A 62 10.45 -7.55 21.41
CA GLU A 62 11.38 -7.74 22.53
C GLU A 62 11.65 -9.23 22.85
N ARG A 63 11.11 -10.19 22.06
CA ARG A 63 11.29 -11.63 22.27
C ARG A 63 11.95 -12.40 21.12
N ASP A 64 12.31 -11.81 19.98
CA ASP A 64 12.82 -12.62 18.87
C ASP A 64 14.09 -12.05 18.21
N LYS A 65 15.20 -12.09 18.96
CA LYS A 65 16.48 -12.37 18.30
C LYS A 65 16.37 -13.78 17.73
N SER A 66 16.32 -13.92 16.41
CA SER A 66 16.41 -15.18 15.64
C SER A 66 15.10 -15.72 15.07
N LYS A 67 14.53 -15.03 14.08
CA LYS A 67 14.04 -15.67 12.85
C LYS A 67 13.88 -14.63 11.76
N LYS A 68 14.47 -14.97 10.61
CA LYS A 68 14.30 -14.31 9.32
C LYS A 68 12.83 -14.43 8.91
N ARG A 69 11.98 -13.59 9.49
CA ARG A 69 10.60 -13.42 9.05
C ARG A 69 10.68 -12.85 7.66
N LYS A 70 10.10 -13.57 6.71
CA LYS A 70 10.15 -13.23 5.30
C LYS A 70 9.44 -11.90 5.20
N ALA A 71 10.20 -10.85 4.93
CA ALA A 71 9.65 -9.56 4.54
C ALA A 71 8.74 -9.86 3.35
N THR A 72 7.42 -9.91 3.61
CA THR A 72 6.44 -9.89 2.53
C THR A 72 6.76 -8.61 1.80
N THR A 73 7.27 -8.77 0.59
CA THR A 73 7.94 -7.73 -0.17
C THR A 73 6.89 -6.73 -0.60
N LEU A 74 6.64 -5.73 0.24
CA LEU A 74 6.15 -4.45 -0.23
C LEU A 74 7.25 -3.90 -1.16
N PRO A 75 6.89 -3.48 -2.38
CA PRO A 75 7.86 -2.85 -3.25
C PRO A 75 8.50 -1.69 -2.49
N CYS A 76 9.81 -1.50 -2.72
CA CYS A 76 10.57 -0.31 -2.36
C CYS A 76 9.67 0.90 -2.20
N SER A 77 9.78 1.60 -1.07
CA SER A 77 9.35 2.98 -0.79
C SER A 77 8.19 3.54 -1.65
N PHE A 78 7.13 4.06 -1.03
CA PHE A 78 6.05 4.80 -1.72
C PHE A 78 6.53 5.69 -2.88
N GLU A 79 7.69 6.33 -2.70
CA GLU A 79 8.39 7.11 -3.72
C GLU A 79 8.80 6.32 -4.97
N GLU A 80 9.32 5.10 -4.83
CA GLU A 80 9.61 4.20 -5.95
C GLU A 80 8.34 3.68 -6.62
N PHE A 81 7.27 3.39 -5.87
CA PHE A 81 5.99 3.01 -6.47
C PHE A 81 5.42 4.16 -7.33
N GLN A 82 5.40 5.39 -6.80
CA GLN A 82 5.00 6.58 -7.56
C GLN A 82 5.90 6.84 -8.76
N ARG A 83 7.22 6.68 -8.61
CA ARG A 83 8.19 6.84 -9.70
C ARG A 83 8.02 5.79 -10.80
N ASN A 84 7.74 4.54 -10.45
CA ASN A 84 7.47 3.49 -11.43
C ASN A 84 6.14 3.73 -12.16
N LEU A 85 5.13 4.23 -11.45
CA LEU A 85 3.86 4.62 -12.07
C LEU A 85 4.05 5.78 -13.06
N ALA A 86 4.81 6.80 -12.68
CA ALA A 86 5.10 7.97 -13.52
C ALA A 86 5.88 7.61 -14.81
N GLN A 87 6.71 6.57 -14.78
CA GLN A 87 7.50 6.13 -15.94
C GLN A 87 6.72 5.23 -16.92
N ARG A 88 5.53 4.75 -16.55
CA ARG A 88 4.71 3.82 -17.34
C ARG A 88 3.49 4.47 -18.01
N THR A 89 3.39 5.79 -17.93
CA THR A 89 2.37 6.62 -18.60
C THR A 89 2.95 7.22 -19.87
#